data_AF-A0A7C4U4W5-F1
#
_entry.id   AF-A0A7C4U4W5-F1
#
_cell.length_a   1.000
_cell.length_b   1.000
_cell.length_c   1.000
_cell.angle_alpha   90.00
_cell.angle_beta   90.00
_cell.angle_gamma   90.00
#
_symmetry.space_group_name_H-M   'P 1'
#
loop_
_entity.id
_entity.type
_entity.pdbx_description
1 polymer ?
#
loop_
_entity_poly.entity_id
_entity_poly.type
_entity_poly.pdbx_seq_one_letter_code
_entity_poly.pdbx_strand_id
1 'polypeptide(L)'
;MIIATNRNPRLNANISPLLNAHINPRLNAQINPLLNAQINPLLNAQINPLLNAQINPLLNAQINPLLNAQINPLLNSNINPLLNININPTLNFNYFSGLYNFDLNLNPIEFAIQANSQVIHFFDFSLKNTKFGVKHSRGGYVLFNRLTNVYIGHLESDSQIGYNEFTTTNQWTSFVK
;
A
#
# COMPACT_ATOMS: atom_id res chain seq x y z
N MET A 1 -15.94 70.33 41.02
CA MET A 1 -15.48 68.94 41.09
C MET A 1 -15.76 68.27 39.74
N ILE A 2 -14.73 68.16 38.89
CA ILE A 2 -14.85 67.49 37.59
C ILE A 2 -14.70 66.00 37.86
N ILE A 3 -15.81 65.25 37.82
CA ILE A 3 -15.77 63.79 37.91
C ILE A 3 -15.39 63.28 36.52
N ALA A 4 -14.31 62.52 36.43
CA ALA A 4 -13.90 61.87 35.18
C ALA A 4 -15.09 61.07 34.61
N THR A 5 -15.32 61.17 33.30
CA THR A 5 -16.51 60.62 32.61
C THR A 5 -16.72 59.11 32.85
N ASN A 6 -15.62 58.38 33.10
CA ASN A 6 -15.59 56.96 33.47
C ASN A 6 -16.08 56.65 34.91
N ARG A 7 -16.32 57.66 35.75
CA ARG A 7 -16.86 57.53 37.12
C ARG A 7 -18.21 58.23 37.31
N ASN A 8 -18.94 58.51 36.23
CA ASN A 8 -20.29 59.07 36.33
C ASN A 8 -21.34 57.93 36.42
N PRO A 9 -21.92 57.66 37.60
CA PRO A 9 -22.83 56.54 37.80
C PRO A 9 -24.12 56.65 36.97
N ARG A 10 -24.54 57.86 36.56
CA ARG A 10 -25.72 58.05 35.69
C ARG A 10 -25.48 57.61 34.24
N LEU A 11 -24.24 57.72 33.75
CA LEU A 11 -23.87 57.21 32.41
C LEU A 11 -23.90 55.67 32.39
N ASN A 12 -23.31 55.03 33.40
CA ASN A 12 -23.31 53.56 33.50
C ASN A 12 -24.69 52.95 33.82
N ALA A 13 -25.49 53.58 34.68
CA ALA A 13 -26.76 53.02 35.11
C ALA A 13 -27.88 53.13 34.06
N ASN A 14 -27.83 54.11 33.15
CA ASN A 14 -28.93 54.34 32.21
C ASN A 14 -28.56 54.07 30.75
N ILE A 15 -27.33 54.37 30.30
CA ILE A 15 -26.98 54.23 28.87
C ILE A 15 -26.62 52.79 28.53
N SER A 16 -25.88 52.08 29.39
CA SER A 16 -25.54 50.66 29.16
C SER A 16 -26.77 49.75 29.09
N PRO A 17 -27.80 49.88 29.95
CA PRO A 17 -29.02 49.09 29.81
C PRO A 17 -29.84 49.44 28.56
N LEU A 18 -29.95 50.72 28.19
CA LEU A 18 -30.66 51.14 26.98
C LEU A 18 -29.99 50.64 25.70
N LEU A 19 -28.66 50.67 25.62
CA LEU A 19 -27.89 50.11 24.50
C LEU A 19 -28.11 48.60 24.36
N ASN A 20 -28.05 47.86 25.48
CA ASN A 20 -28.20 46.42 25.48
C ASN A 20 -29.65 45.96 25.28
N ALA A 21 -30.64 46.68 25.80
CA ALA A 21 -32.06 46.29 25.72
C ALA A 21 -32.73 46.73 24.41
N HIS A 22 -32.25 47.79 23.76
CA HIS A 22 -32.96 48.37 22.61
C HIS A 22 -32.12 48.49 21.34
N ILE A 23 -30.84 48.86 21.42
CA ILE A 23 -30.01 49.05 20.22
C ILE A 23 -29.46 47.71 19.72
N ASN A 24 -28.85 46.90 20.60
CA ASN A 24 -28.30 45.60 20.24
C ASN A 24 -29.35 44.62 19.68
N PRO A 25 -30.57 44.50 20.26
CA PRO A 25 -31.60 43.62 19.72
C PRO A 25 -32.13 44.11 18.38
N ARG A 26 -32.25 45.43 18.16
CA ARG A 26 -32.68 46.00 16.87
C ARG A 26 -31.62 45.79 15.79
N LEU A 27 -30.35 46.02 16.08
CA LEU A 27 -29.25 45.75 15.14
C LEU A 27 -29.18 44.26 14.80
N ASN A 28 -29.28 43.36 15.78
CA ASN A 28 -29.32 41.92 15.53
C ASN A 28 -30.55 41.50 14.72
N ALA A 29 -31.73 42.06 15.01
CA ALA A 29 -32.97 41.73 14.30
C ALA A 29 -33.07 42.36 12.90
N GLN A 30 -32.26 43.38 12.57
CA GLN A 30 -32.27 44.00 11.24
C GLN A 30 -31.10 43.54 10.38
N ILE A 31 -29.88 43.50 10.93
CA ILE A 31 -28.67 43.19 10.16
C ILE A 31 -28.51 41.68 9.93
N ASN A 32 -28.76 40.84 10.94
CA ASN A 32 -28.56 39.39 10.77
C ASN A 32 -29.55 38.78 9.76
N PRO A 33 -30.84 39.18 9.72
CA PRO A 33 -31.74 38.69 8.68
C PRO A 33 -31.35 39.17 7.27
N LEU A 34 -30.88 40.41 7.12
CA LEU A 34 -30.39 40.91 5.82
C LEU A 34 -29.15 40.15 5.36
N LEU A 35 -28.16 39.91 6.24
CA LEU A 35 -26.98 39.10 5.92
C LEU A 35 -27.34 37.66 5.57
N ASN A 36 -28.23 37.03 6.35
CA ASN A 36 -28.66 35.65 6.12
C ASN A 36 -29.58 35.48 4.90
N ALA A 37 -30.37 36.50 4.54
CA ALA A 37 -31.31 36.43 3.42
C ALA A 37 -30.72 36.93 2.10
N GLN A 38 -29.68 37.76 2.12
CA GLN A 38 -29.11 38.33 0.90
C GLN A 38 -27.71 37.77 0.61
N ILE A 39 -26.79 37.78 1.57
CA ILE A 39 -25.39 37.39 1.32
C ILE A 39 -25.24 35.86 1.29
N ASN A 40 -25.80 35.14 2.26
CA ASN A 40 -25.68 33.68 2.30
C ASN A 40 -26.32 32.98 1.08
N PRO A 41 -27.49 33.41 0.57
CA PRO A 41 -28.07 32.80 -0.62
C PRO A 41 -27.28 33.14 -1.88
N LEU A 42 -26.71 34.35 -2.00
CA LEU A 42 -25.82 34.71 -3.12
C LEU A 42 -24.55 33.84 -3.13
N LEU A 43 -23.89 33.67 -1.97
CA LEU A 43 -22.72 32.80 -1.85
C LEU A 43 -23.06 31.33 -2.16
N ASN A 44 -24.17 30.82 -1.62
CA ASN A 44 -24.62 29.45 -1.86
C ASN A 44 -25.15 29.20 -3.28
N ALA A 45 -25.70 30.20 -3.96
CA ALA A 45 -26.25 30.05 -5.31
C ALA A 45 -25.24 30.38 -6.42
N GLN A 46 -24.19 31.14 -6.13
CA GLN A 46 -23.21 31.54 -7.16
C GLN A 46 -21.86 30.84 -6.99
N ILE A 47 -21.31 30.79 -5.77
CA ILE A 47 -19.95 30.26 -5.55
C ILE A 47 -19.96 28.73 -5.42
N ASN A 48 -20.85 28.17 -4.59
CA ASN A 48 -20.91 26.73 -4.40
C ASN A 48 -21.25 25.95 -5.69
N PRO A 49 -22.16 26.43 -6.57
CA PRO A 49 -22.44 25.75 -7.82
C PRO A 49 -21.29 25.88 -8.81
N LEU A 50 -20.57 27.01 -8.86
CA LEU A 50 -19.37 27.14 -9.70
C LEU A 50 -18.28 26.16 -9.25
N LEU A 51 -17.98 26.08 -7.95
CA LEU A 51 -16.99 25.15 -7.41
C LEU A 51 -17.37 23.68 -7.67
N ASN A 52 -18.64 23.33 -7.45
CA ASN A 52 -19.14 21.97 -7.65
C ASN A 52 -19.33 21.59 -9.12
N ALA A 53 -19.62 22.53 -10.01
CA ALA A 53 -19.85 22.26 -11.43
C ALA A 53 -18.60 22.41 -12.30
N GLN A 54 -17.61 23.17 -11.87
CA GLN A 54 -16.41 23.40 -12.68
C GLN A 54 -15.17 22.72 -12.10
N ILE A 55 -14.88 22.87 -10.81
CA ILE A 55 -13.63 22.35 -10.24
C ILE A 55 -13.72 20.86 -9.93
N ASN A 56 -14.79 20.44 -9.23
CA ASN A 56 -14.97 19.03 -8.89
C ASN A 56 -15.07 18.10 -10.12
N PRO A 57 -15.77 18.48 -11.21
CA PRO A 57 -15.83 17.65 -12.40
C PRO A 57 -14.50 17.63 -13.15
N LEU A 58 -13.74 18.73 -13.19
CA LEU A 58 -12.40 18.73 -13.81
C LEU A 58 -11.44 17.80 -13.06
N LEU A 59 -11.41 17.88 -11.72
CA LEU A 59 -10.59 17.00 -10.88
C LEU A 59 -10.99 15.53 -11.04
N ASN A 60 -12.30 15.23 -11.03
CA ASN A 60 -12.81 13.88 -11.19
C ASN A 60 -12.72 13.32 -12.61
N ALA A 61 -12.76 14.16 -13.64
CA ALA A 61 -12.71 13.72 -15.04
C ALA A 61 -11.30 13.73 -15.63
N GLN A 62 -10.38 14.54 -15.10
CA GLN A 62 -9.03 14.64 -15.64
C GLN A 62 -7.98 14.00 -14.73
N ILE A 63 -7.97 14.29 -13.43
CA ILE A 63 -6.89 13.82 -12.55
C ILE A 63 -7.13 12.38 -12.09
N ASN A 64 -8.34 12.08 -11.60
CA ASN A 64 -8.66 10.73 -11.12
C ASN A 64 -8.55 9.65 -12.21
N PRO A 65 -8.99 9.88 -13.47
CA PRO A 65 -8.84 8.88 -14.52
C PRO A 65 -7.38 8.73 -14.95
N LEU A 66 -6.58 9.80 -14.97
CA LEU A 66 -5.15 9.70 -15.29
C LEU A 66 -4.40 8.90 -14.22
N LEU A 67 -4.67 9.17 -12.94
CA LEU A 67 -4.11 8.39 -11.83
C LEU A 67 -4.54 6.92 -11.88
N ASN A 68 -5.83 6.66 -12.11
CA ASN A 68 -6.37 5.31 -12.15
C ASN A 68 -6.01 4.51 -13.42
N ALA A 69 -5.77 5.17 -14.55
CA ALA A 69 -5.45 4.52 -15.82
C ALA A 69 -3.95 4.42 -16.10
N GLN A 70 -3.15 5.34 -15.56
CA GLN A 70 -1.70 5.35 -15.82
C GLN A 70 -0.92 4.91 -14.59
N ILE A 71 -1.13 5.54 -13.44
CA ILE A 71 -0.28 5.29 -12.26
C ILE A 71 -0.67 4.00 -11.54
N ASN A 72 -1.95 3.79 -11.24
CA ASN A 72 -2.40 2.58 -10.55
C ASN A 72 -2.12 1.29 -11.32
N PRO A 73 -2.28 1.23 -12.65
CA PRO A 73 -1.92 0.03 -13.40
C PRO A 73 -0.42 -0.18 -13.42
N LEU A 74 0.40 0.87 -13.59
CA LEU A 74 1.87 0.76 -13.51
C LEU A 74 2.35 0.30 -12.12
N LEU A 75 1.75 0.81 -11.04
CA LEU A 75 2.04 0.38 -9.67
C LEU A 75 1.60 -1.07 -9.44
N ASN A 76 0.40 -1.45 -9.87
CA ASN A 76 -0.13 -2.80 -9.65
C ASN A 76 0.49 -3.85 -10.58
N SER A 77 0.97 -3.50 -11.77
CA SER A 77 1.56 -4.44 -12.73
C SER A 77 3.07 -4.55 -12.63
N ASN A 78 3.77 -3.48 -12.23
CA ASN A 78 5.23 -3.48 -12.15
C ASN A 78 5.72 -3.43 -10.71
N ILE A 79 5.31 -2.43 -9.92
CA ILE A 79 5.93 -2.21 -8.60
C ILE A 79 5.43 -3.23 -7.58
N ASN A 80 4.12 -3.45 -7.46
CA ASN A 80 3.55 -4.38 -6.49
C ASN A 80 3.97 -5.84 -6.73
N PRO A 81 4.04 -6.35 -7.98
CA PRO A 81 4.58 -7.67 -8.23
C PRO A 81 6.06 -7.76 -7.92
N LEU A 82 6.86 -6.74 -8.27
CA LEU A 82 8.28 -6.71 -7.93
C LEU A 82 8.51 -6.62 -6.41
N LEU A 83 7.70 -5.86 -5.66
CA LEU A 83 7.77 -5.80 -4.20
C LEU A 83 7.26 -7.10 -3.56
N ASN A 84 6.23 -7.74 -4.10
CA ASN A 84 5.77 -9.04 -3.62
C ASN A 84 6.79 -10.16 -3.90
N ILE A 85 7.47 -10.13 -5.05
CA ILE A 85 8.55 -11.07 -5.40
C ILE A 85 9.81 -10.82 -4.56
N ASN A 86 10.19 -9.56 -4.33
CA ASN A 86 11.46 -9.22 -3.68
C ASN A 86 11.38 -9.02 -2.16
N ILE A 87 10.22 -8.64 -1.61
CA ILE A 87 10.05 -8.36 -0.17
C ILE A 87 9.25 -9.47 0.53
N ASN A 88 8.57 -10.35 -0.22
CA ASN A 88 7.79 -11.42 0.40
C ASN A 88 7.97 -12.82 -0.22
N PRO A 89 9.21 -13.36 -0.28
CA PRO A 89 9.43 -14.78 -0.50
C PRO A 89 8.95 -15.66 0.68
N THR A 90 8.45 -15.07 1.78
CA THR A 90 8.12 -15.80 3.01
C THR A 90 6.64 -15.98 3.30
N LEU A 91 5.69 -15.36 2.57
CA LEU A 91 4.26 -15.43 2.94
C LEU A 91 3.24 -15.72 1.82
N ASN A 92 3.63 -15.95 0.56
CA ASN A 92 2.66 -16.29 -0.49
C ASN A 92 2.89 -17.68 -1.10
N PHE A 93 2.76 -18.70 -0.26
CA PHE A 93 2.84 -20.12 -0.62
C PHE A 93 1.71 -20.63 -1.53
N ASN A 94 0.80 -19.78 -2.03
CA ASN A 94 -0.48 -20.26 -2.58
C ASN A 94 -0.82 -19.89 -4.03
N TYR A 95 0.02 -19.14 -4.78
CA TYR A 95 -0.32 -18.81 -6.17
C TYR A 95 0.79 -18.91 -7.22
N PHE A 96 2.05 -19.14 -6.81
CA PHE A 96 3.08 -19.67 -7.69
C PHE A 96 3.51 -21.03 -7.14
N SER A 97 3.16 -22.10 -7.84
CA SER A 97 3.48 -23.49 -7.47
C SER A 97 4.96 -23.85 -7.72
N GLY A 98 5.87 -22.89 -7.58
CA GLY A 98 7.30 -23.05 -7.83
C GLY A 98 8.07 -22.90 -6.53
N LEU A 99 8.92 -23.88 -6.22
CA LEU A 99 9.85 -23.79 -5.09
C LEU A 99 11.04 -22.93 -5.51
N TYR A 100 11.59 -22.13 -4.62
CA TYR A 100 12.83 -21.36 -4.83
C TYR A 100 13.96 -21.97 -4.03
N ASN A 101 15.16 -21.99 -4.59
CA ASN A 101 16.37 -22.37 -3.89
C ASN A 101 17.07 -21.11 -3.38
N PHE A 102 17.40 -21.10 -2.09
CA PHE A 102 18.03 -19.97 -1.43
C PHE A 102 19.40 -20.37 -0.90
N ASP A 103 20.38 -19.47 -1.01
CA ASP A 103 21.64 -19.62 -0.31
C ASP A 103 21.46 -19.47 1.21
N LEU A 104 22.52 -19.74 1.98
CA LEU A 104 22.50 -19.62 3.44
C LEU A 104 22.28 -18.17 3.94
N ASN A 105 22.39 -17.17 3.07
CA ASN A 105 22.13 -15.76 3.36
C ASN A 105 20.70 -15.34 2.95
N LEU A 106 19.84 -16.29 2.57
CA LEU A 106 18.46 -16.07 2.12
C LEU A 106 18.34 -15.37 0.76
N ASN A 107 19.40 -15.34 -0.05
CA ASN A 107 19.30 -14.83 -1.41
C ASN A 107 18.78 -15.95 -2.34
N PRO A 108 17.79 -15.66 -3.19
CA PRO A 108 17.31 -16.64 -4.17
C PRO A 108 18.40 -16.87 -5.23
N ILE A 109 18.75 -18.12 -5.49
CA ILE A 109 19.80 -18.52 -6.44
C ILE A 109 19.24 -19.17 -7.72
N GLU A 110 18.11 -19.84 -7.62
CA GLU A 110 17.39 -20.46 -8.74
C GLU A 110 15.96 -20.79 -8.32
N PHE A 111 15.11 -21.17 -9.27
CA PHE A 111 13.77 -21.66 -9.00
C PHE A 111 13.60 -23.09 -9.50
N ALA A 112 12.67 -23.82 -8.90
CA ALA A 112 12.42 -25.22 -9.16
C ALA A 112 10.98 -25.47 -9.59
N ILE A 113 10.85 -26.34 -10.59
CA ILE A 113 9.57 -26.77 -11.15
C ILE A 113 9.48 -28.27 -10.97
N GLN A 114 8.42 -28.72 -10.30
CA GLN A 114 8.12 -30.14 -10.22
C GLN A 114 7.57 -30.63 -11.57
N ALA A 115 8.34 -31.47 -12.27
CA ALA A 115 7.90 -32.06 -13.53
C ALA A 115 6.84 -33.13 -13.32
N ASN A 116 6.99 -33.95 -12.27
CA ASN A 116 6.03 -34.98 -11.87
C ASN A 116 6.29 -35.44 -10.42
N SER A 117 5.64 -36.51 -9.97
CA SER A 117 5.77 -37.02 -8.60
C SER A 117 7.19 -37.47 -8.22
N GLN A 118 8.06 -37.74 -9.20
CA GLN A 118 9.41 -38.25 -9.03
C GLN A 118 10.51 -37.27 -9.44
N VAL A 119 10.23 -36.29 -10.30
CA VAL A 119 11.25 -35.43 -10.91
C VAL A 119 10.98 -33.96 -10.64
N ILE A 120 12.03 -33.26 -10.22
CA ILE A 120 12.06 -31.81 -10.07
C ILE A 120 13.18 -31.22 -10.93
N HIS A 121 12.94 -30.08 -11.56
CA HIS A 121 13.92 -29.36 -12.37
C HIS A 121 14.25 -28.02 -11.74
N PHE A 122 15.50 -27.58 -11.87
CA PHE A 122 15.97 -26.29 -11.39
C PHE A 122 16.42 -25.43 -12.55
N PHE A 123 16.11 -24.15 -12.47
CA PHE A 123 16.36 -23.15 -13.49
C PHE A 123 16.94 -21.89 -12.87
N ASP A 124 18.00 -21.38 -13.47
CA ASP A 124 18.46 -20.03 -13.13
C ASP A 124 17.42 -18.97 -13.54
N PHE A 125 17.61 -17.73 -13.09
CA PHE A 125 16.69 -16.63 -13.43
C PHE A 125 16.75 -16.21 -14.91
N SER A 126 17.65 -16.79 -15.71
CA SER A 126 17.67 -16.67 -17.17
C SER A 126 16.88 -17.79 -17.86
N LEU A 127 16.13 -18.60 -17.10
CA LEU A 127 15.33 -19.75 -17.56
C LEU A 127 16.15 -20.92 -18.12
N LYS A 128 17.45 -20.99 -17.81
CA LYS A 128 18.29 -22.13 -18.20
C LYS A 128 18.21 -23.21 -17.16
N ASN A 129 17.91 -24.44 -17.59
CA ASN A 129 17.91 -25.60 -16.71
C ASN A 129 19.34 -25.95 -16.25
N THR A 130 19.59 -25.85 -14.95
CA THR A 130 20.93 -26.02 -14.34
C THR A 130 21.11 -27.45 -13.84
N LYS A 131 20.08 -28.00 -13.18
CA LYS A 131 20.09 -29.33 -12.57
C LYS A 131 18.69 -29.92 -12.49
N PHE A 132 18.61 -31.22 -12.22
CA PHE A 132 17.36 -31.91 -11.93
C PHE A 132 17.55 -32.88 -10.77
N GLY A 133 16.46 -33.13 -10.05
CA GLY A 133 16.40 -34.06 -8.93
C GLY A 133 15.51 -35.25 -9.23
N VAL A 134 15.94 -36.45 -8.83
CA VAL A 134 15.12 -37.68 -8.86
C VAL A 134 14.81 -38.09 -7.44
N LYS A 135 13.53 -38.27 -7.13
CA LYS A 135 13.04 -38.55 -5.78
C LYS A 135 13.54 -39.91 -5.30
N HIS A 136 14.02 -39.98 -4.07
CA HIS A 136 14.37 -41.24 -3.41
C HIS A 136 13.34 -41.63 -2.34
N SER A 137 13.43 -42.88 -1.86
CA SER A 137 12.45 -43.50 -0.97
C SER A 137 12.24 -42.80 0.38
N ARG A 138 13.17 -41.93 0.79
CA ARG A 138 13.09 -41.17 2.05
C ARG A 138 12.44 -39.79 1.91
N GLY A 139 11.91 -39.48 0.72
CA GLY A 139 11.14 -38.25 0.48
C GLY A 139 11.95 -37.07 -0.02
N GLY A 140 13.27 -37.19 -0.16
CA GLY A 140 14.17 -36.20 -0.76
C GLY A 140 14.47 -36.47 -2.24
N TYR A 141 15.50 -35.81 -2.80
CA TYR A 141 15.91 -35.94 -4.19
C TYR A 141 17.43 -36.12 -4.35
N VAL A 142 17.85 -36.98 -5.28
CA VAL A 142 19.23 -37.06 -5.76
C VAL A 142 19.40 -36.09 -6.90
N LEU A 143 20.38 -35.17 -6.81
CA LEU A 143 20.59 -34.10 -7.79
C LEU A 143 21.66 -34.46 -8.82
N PHE A 144 21.35 -34.12 -10.07
CA PHE A 144 22.22 -34.30 -11.22
C PHE A 144 22.39 -33.00 -11.99
N ASN A 145 23.60 -32.72 -12.43
CA ASN A 145 23.85 -31.61 -13.35
C ASN A 145 23.12 -31.87 -14.68
N ARG A 146 22.39 -30.88 -15.19
CA ARG A 146 21.58 -31.08 -16.39
C ARG A 146 22.40 -31.35 -17.65
N LEU A 147 23.59 -30.75 -17.78
CA LEU A 147 24.42 -30.87 -18.97
C LEU A 147 25.23 -32.17 -18.97
N THR A 148 25.78 -32.55 -17.82
CA THR A 148 26.69 -33.69 -17.71
C THR A 148 26.02 -34.96 -17.18
N ASN A 149 24.81 -34.87 -16.61
CA ASN A 149 24.12 -35.95 -15.88
C ASN A 149 24.94 -36.56 -14.72
N VAL A 150 25.95 -35.84 -14.24
CA VAL A 150 26.78 -36.26 -13.11
C VAL A 150 26.05 -35.92 -11.80
N TYR A 151 26.14 -36.83 -10.81
CA TYR A 151 25.66 -36.60 -9.45
C TYR A 151 26.41 -35.44 -8.80
N ILE A 152 25.66 -34.45 -8.28
CA ILE A 152 26.23 -33.22 -7.72
C ILE A 152 25.85 -32.97 -6.26
N GLY A 153 24.87 -33.70 -5.74
CA GLY A 153 24.37 -33.48 -4.39
C GLY A 153 23.00 -34.08 -4.18
N HIS A 154 22.36 -33.75 -3.07
CA HIS A 154 21.06 -34.30 -2.72
C HIS A 154 20.25 -33.29 -1.90
N LEU A 155 18.93 -33.46 -1.96
CA LEU A 155 17.95 -32.72 -1.19
C LEU A 155 17.38 -33.64 -0.12
N GLU A 156 17.40 -33.22 1.13
CA GLU A 156 16.72 -33.93 2.22
C GLU A 156 15.56 -33.08 2.74
N SER A 157 14.43 -33.72 3.05
CA SER A 157 13.27 -33.00 3.59
C SER A 157 13.62 -32.34 4.92
N ASP A 158 13.21 -31.09 5.08
CA ASP A 158 13.36 -30.34 6.33
C ASP A 158 12.22 -30.59 7.33
N SER A 159 11.39 -31.61 7.09
CA SER A 159 10.17 -31.93 7.85
C SER A 159 9.08 -30.85 7.80
N GLN A 160 9.16 -29.92 6.85
CA GLN A 160 8.14 -28.93 6.52
C GLN A 160 7.78 -29.03 5.02
N ILE A 161 7.49 -27.89 4.37
CA ILE A 161 7.12 -27.79 2.95
C ILE A 161 8.37 -27.81 2.03
N GLY A 162 9.58 -27.93 2.57
CA GLY A 162 10.83 -27.71 1.82
C GLY A 162 11.88 -28.80 1.93
N TYR A 163 13.07 -28.46 1.43
CA TYR A 163 14.24 -29.32 1.41
C TYR A 163 15.52 -28.56 1.77
N ASN A 164 16.48 -29.24 2.37
CA ASN A 164 17.85 -28.77 2.52
C ASN A 164 18.72 -29.41 1.45
N GLU A 165 19.55 -28.62 0.76
CA GLU A 165 20.48 -29.08 -0.26
C GLU A 165 21.88 -29.31 0.30
N PHE A 166 22.42 -30.47 -0.01
CA PHE A 166 23.73 -30.91 0.42
C PHE A 166 24.60 -31.31 -0.77
N THR A 167 25.90 -31.02 -0.69
CA THR A 167 26.89 -31.50 -1.64
C THR A 167 27.04 -33.03 -1.60
N THR A 168 27.83 -33.58 -2.51
CA THR A 168 28.25 -35.00 -2.50
C THR A 168 29.04 -35.40 -1.25
N THR A 169 29.55 -34.42 -0.49
CA THR A 169 30.28 -34.60 0.77
C THR A 169 29.45 -34.26 2.01
N ASN A 170 28.12 -34.14 1.86
CA ASN A 170 27.17 -33.80 2.92
C ASN A 170 27.37 -32.42 3.56
N GLN A 171 27.92 -31.46 2.82
CA GLN A 171 27.97 -30.07 3.27
C GLN A 171 26.67 -29.36 2.87
N TRP A 172 26.02 -28.70 3.83
CA TRP A 172 24.81 -27.92 3.57
C TRP A 172 25.15 -26.63 2.79
N THR A 173 24.48 -26.40 1.66
CA THR A 173 24.78 -25.26 0.77
C THR A 173 23.62 -24.31 0.60
N SER A 174 22.40 -24.82 0.65
CA SER A 174 21.19 -24.08 0.28
C SER A 174 19.94 -24.79 0.78
N PHE A 175 18.78 -24.14 0.65
CA PHE A 175 17.50 -24.73 1.02
C PHE A 175 16.41 -24.31 0.02
N VAL A 176 15.49 -25.23 -0.26
CA VAL A 176 14.43 -25.12 -1.25
C VAL A 176 13.09 -24.89 -0.53
N LYS A 177 12.41 -23.78 -0.82
CA LYS A 177 11.17 -23.34 -0.16
C LYS A 177 10.14 -22.79 -1.13
#